data_AF-A0A4V3WJY2-F1
#
_entry.id   AF-A0A4V3WJY2-F1
#
_cell.length_a   1.000
_cell.length_b   1.000
_cell.length_c   1.000
_cell.angle_alpha   90.00
_cell.angle_beta   90.00
_cell.angle_gamma   90.00
#
_symmetry.space_group_name_H-M   'P 1'
#
loop_
_entity.id
_entity.type
_entity.pdbx_description
1 polymer ?
#
loop_
_entity_poly.entity_id
_entity_poly.type
_entity_poly.pdbx_seq_one_letter_code
_entity_poly.pdbx_strand_id
1 'polypeptide(L)'
;MKTILSSETMDIPDGVKIKVKAKMIEVEGPRGKLTRNFKHLNLDFQLITDEETGKKKSPPSVWRIQRVSVCPNCGGNGEVISEYCRKCSGEGRIRVKKDIKVKIPPGVSKGSILRVAGEGDAGPKGGPPGDLYVYLDIEEIPEIQRDGINLRSSVSISYLDAILGTVVKLKTVEGTTDQQIPSGTQPGDVLVLAKKGAPKLNRPSIRGDHLFTIKVAIPNRISAKERELLEELAFLSNSPGSRSQTRPRVQQGTGNTQSENGSVTEKTDESEGQDDPWKKLKDFAG
;
A
#
# COMPACT_ATOMS: atom_id res chain seq x y z
N MET A 1 -20.42 37.92 11.48
CA MET A 1 -21.68 38.71 11.41
C MET A 1 -22.68 37.93 10.58
N LYS A 2 -23.87 37.62 11.12
CA LYS A 2 -24.93 36.89 10.40
C LYS A 2 -25.78 37.91 9.63
N THR A 3 -25.68 37.93 8.32
CA THR A 3 -26.52 38.79 7.48
C THR A 3 -27.83 38.08 7.19
N ILE A 4 -28.95 38.72 7.51
CA ILE A 4 -30.32 38.20 7.34
C ILE A 4 -30.73 38.44 5.88
N LEU A 5 -31.04 37.36 5.14
CA LEU A 5 -31.35 37.43 3.71
C LEU A 5 -32.82 37.72 3.41
N SER A 6 -33.74 37.23 4.23
CA SER A 6 -35.14 37.65 4.20
C SER A 6 -35.77 37.45 5.56
N SER A 7 -36.67 38.36 5.92
CA SER A 7 -37.53 38.25 7.08
C SER A 7 -38.96 38.43 6.60
N GLU A 8 -39.80 37.43 6.83
CA GLU A 8 -41.21 37.47 6.47
C GLU A 8 -42.03 37.32 7.74
N THR A 9 -43.00 38.22 7.93
CA THR A 9 -43.92 38.24 9.06
C THR A 9 -45.29 37.81 8.58
N MET A 10 -45.92 36.88 9.30
CA MET A 10 -47.25 36.37 8.98
C MET A 10 -48.16 36.53 10.20
N ASP A 11 -49.31 37.15 10.00
CA ASP A 11 -50.30 37.38 11.05
C ASP A 11 -51.08 36.10 11.36
N ILE A 12 -51.26 35.80 12.64
CA ILE A 12 -52.01 34.62 13.10
C ILE A 12 -53.47 35.02 13.31
N PRO A 13 -54.45 34.36 12.65
CA PRO A 13 -55.86 34.66 12.83
C PRO A 13 -56.35 34.30 14.25
N ASP A 14 -57.33 35.05 14.74
CA ASP A 14 -57.89 34.90 16.08
C ASP A 14 -58.38 33.46 16.35
N GLY A 15 -57.99 32.90 17.50
CA GLY A 15 -58.40 31.55 17.93
C GLY A 15 -57.40 30.42 17.62
N VAL A 16 -56.24 30.72 17.05
CA VAL A 16 -55.15 29.76 16.80
C VAL A 16 -53.99 29.96 17.77
N LYS A 17 -53.64 28.93 18.55
CA LYS A 17 -52.50 28.93 19.48
C LYS A 17 -51.33 28.17 18.86
N ILE A 18 -50.17 28.79 18.79
CA ILE A 18 -48.96 28.16 18.24
C ILE A 18 -47.90 28.03 19.34
N LYS A 19 -47.38 26.82 19.56
CA LYS A 19 -46.25 26.53 20.44
C LYS A 19 -45.07 26.07 19.59
N VAL A 20 -43.90 26.67 19.79
CA VAL A 20 -42.67 26.19 19.14
C VAL A 20 -41.67 25.77 20.20
N LYS A 21 -41.15 24.55 20.04
CA LYS A 21 -40.05 24.01 20.82
C LYS A 21 -38.90 23.73 19.85
N ALA A 22 -37.91 24.63 19.83
CA ALA A 22 -36.80 24.62 18.88
C ALA A 22 -37.29 24.62 17.40
N LYS A 23 -37.15 23.50 16.69
CA LYS A 23 -37.56 23.34 15.28
C LYS A 23 -38.87 22.55 15.10
N MET A 24 -39.62 22.32 16.17
CA MET A 24 -40.97 21.73 16.10
C MET A 24 -42.04 22.77 16.39
N ILE A 25 -43.02 22.87 15.49
CA ILE A 25 -44.15 23.80 15.59
C ILE A 25 -45.42 23.00 15.82
N GLU A 26 -46.19 23.41 16.80
CA GLU A 26 -47.46 22.83 17.19
C GLU A 26 -48.54 23.89 17.14
N VAL A 27 -49.54 23.71 16.28
CA VAL A 27 -50.63 24.65 16.01
C VAL A 27 -51.93 24.03 16.53
N GLU A 28 -52.57 24.69 17.49
CA GLU A 28 -53.88 24.33 18.05
C GLU A 28 -54.91 25.35 17.53
N GLY A 29 -55.81 24.92 16.67
CA GLY A 29 -56.91 25.73 16.16
C GLY A 29 -58.28 25.21 16.58
N PRO A 30 -59.38 25.88 16.17
CA PRO A 30 -60.75 25.48 16.55
C PRO A 30 -61.17 24.10 16.02
N ARG A 31 -60.41 23.52 15.07
CA ARG A 31 -60.67 22.20 14.45
C ARG A 31 -59.68 21.10 14.86
N GLY A 32 -58.82 21.37 15.84
CA GLY A 32 -57.86 20.38 16.36
C GLY A 32 -56.41 20.86 16.35
N LYS A 33 -55.49 19.91 16.56
CA LYS A 33 -54.08 20.17 16.85
C LYS A 33 -53.18 19.53 15.78
N LEU A 34 -52.21 20.29 15.28
CA LEU A 34 -51.27 19.86 14.24
C LEU A 34 -49.83 20.14 14.64
N THR A 35 -48.99 19.11 14.65
CA THR A 35 -47.56 19.23 15.02
C THR A 35 -46.69 18.83 13.84
N ARG A 36 -45.76 19.71 13.46
CA ARG A 36 -44.82 19.53 12.35
C ARG A 36 -43.39 19.81 12.79
N ASN A 37 -42.47 18.96 12.34
CA ASN A 37 -41.04 19.05 12.67
C ASN A 37 -40.24 19.52 11.45
N PHE A 38 -39.48 20.60 11.62
CA PHE A 38 -38.70 21.26 10.60
C PHE A 38 -37.18 21.14 10.81
N LYS A 39 -36.71 20.14 11.58
CA LYS A 39 -35.27 19.87 11.77
C LYS A 39 -34.49 19.71 10.45
N HIS A 40 -35.16 19.26 9.38
CA HIS A 40 -34.59 19.06 8.05
C HIS A 40 -34.42 20.38 7.25
N LEU A 41 -34.93 21.51 7.75
CA LEU A 41 -34.78 22.83 7.14
C LEU A 41 -33.89 23.71 8.02
N ASN A 42 -33.01 24.48 7.38
CA ASN A 42 -32.17 25.44 8.07
C ASN A 42 -32.95 26.76 8.29
N LEU A 43 -33.89 26.73 9.23
CA LEU A 43 -34.80 27.80 9.62
C LEU A 43 -34.84 27.89 11.16
N ASP A 44 -34.73 29.09 11.73
CA ASP A 44 -34.82 29.35 13.18
C ASP A 44 -36.05 30.19 13.53
N PHE A 45 -37.06 29.63 14.20
CA PHE A 45 -38.32 30.31 14.56
C PHE A 45 -38.23 31.02 15.92
N GLN A 46 -38.59 32.31 16.02
CA GLN A 46 -38.68 33.06 17.29
C GLN A 46 -39.97 33.85 17.43
N LEU A 47 -40.66 33.77 18.56
CA LEU A 47 -41.88 34.53 18.87
C LEU A 47 -41.51 35.98 19.28
N ILE A 48 -41.76 36.95 18.41
CA ILE A 48 -41.58 38.39 18.57
C ILE A 48 -42.75 38.98 19.35
N THR A 49 -42.42 39.88 20.27
CA THR A 49 -43.36 40.53 21.14
C THR A 49 -43.42 42.04 21.00
N ASP A 50 -44.57 42.60 20.63
CA ASP A 50 -44.77 44.04 20.47
C ASP A 50 -44.76 44.74 21.84
N GLU A 51 -43.67 45.43 22.17
CA GLU A 51 -43.53 46.22 23.41
C GLU A 51 -43.59 47.74 23.21
N GLU A 52 -44.10 48.25 22.08
CA GLU A 52 -44.27 49.70 21.87
C GLU A 52 -45.73 50.09 21.60
N THR A 53 -46.57 49.97 22.62
CA THR A 53 -47.61 50.96 22.99
C THR A 53 -48.08 50.61 24.41
N GLY A 54 -48.04 51.57 25.34
CA GLY A 54 -48.40 51.40 26.75
C GLY A 54 -49.88 51.12 27.03
N LYS A 55 -50.42 50.01 26.50
CA LYS A 55 -51.70 49.40 26.88
C LYS A 55 -51.52 47.88 26.90
N LYS A 56 -51.68 47.27 28.08
CA LYS A 56 -51.77 45.80 28.22
C LYS A 56 -52.87 45.25 27.32
N LYS A 57 -52.51 44.62 26.20
CA LYS A 57 -53.39 43.76 25.41
C LYS A 57 -52.60 42.60 24.78
N SER A 58 -52.94 41.38 25.21
CA SER A 58 -52.76 40.06 24.55
C SER A 58 -51.34 39.61 24.16
N PRO A 59 -51.07 38.29 24.14
CA PRO A 59 -49.71 37.78 24.04
C PRO A 59 -49.17 38.03 22.64
N PRO A 60 -47.86 38.09 22.52
CA PRO A 60 -47.31 38.81 21.40
C PRO A 60 -47.14 37.88 20.21
N SER A 61 -47.45 38.32 19.00
CA SER A 61 -47.91 37.43 17.92
C SER A 61 -47.13 37.59 16.62
N VAL A 62 -45.81 37.66 16.66
CA VAL A 62 -44.99 37.70 15.43
C VAL A 62 -43.92 36.61 15.49
N TRP A 63 -43.49 35.98 14.38
CA TRP A 63 -42.39 34.99 14.38
C TRP A 63 -41.22 35.38 13.44
N ARG A 64 -39.95 35.23 13.87
CA ARG A 64 -38.73 35.45 13.04
C ARG A 64 -38.15 34.11 12.57
N ILE A 65 -37.82 33.96 11.29
CA ILE A 65 -37.10 32.81 10.72
C ILE A 65 -35.70 33.21 10.26
N GLN A 66 -34.62 32.53 10.69
CA GLN A 66 -33.24 32.78 10.18
C GLN A 66 -32.65 31.57 9.44
N ARG A 67 -32.10 31.80 8.24
CA ARG A 67 -31.38 30.80 7.42
C ARG A 67 -29.94 31.26 7.22
N VAL A 68 -28.96 30.42 7.53
CA VAL A 68 -27.53 30.70 7.24
C VAL A 68 -27.17 30.06 5.90
N SER A 69 -26.76 30.88 4.94
CA SER A 69 -26.17 30.45 3.67
C SER A 69 -24.78 31.05 3.51
N VAL A 70 -23.98 30.51 2.57
CA VAL A 70 -22.74 31.16 2.16
C VAL A 70 -23.05 32.57 1.65
N CYS A 71 -22.19 33.54 1.96
CA CYS A 71 -22.35 34.91 1.48
C CYS A 71 -22.26 34.89 -0.05
N PRO A 72 -23.28 35.37 -0.79
CA PRO A 72 -23.26 35.35 -2.25
C PRO A 72 -22.15 36.23 -2.84
N ASN A 73 -21.67 37.22 -2.07
CA ASN A 73 -20.66 38.16 -2.52
C ASN A 73 -19.21 37.62 -2.39
N CYS A 74 -18.93 36.80 -1.36
CA CYS A 74 -17.58 36.24 -1.16
C CYS A 74 -17.51 34.72 -1.27
N GLY A 75 -18.63 34.03 -1.50
CA GLY A 75 -18.70 32.57 -1.61
C GLY A 75 -18.24 31.80 -0.37
N GLY A 76 -18.14 32.46 0.79
CA GLY A 76 -17.58 31.87 2.01
C GLY A 76 -16.08 32.11 2.20
N ASN A 77 -15.42 32.92 1.36
CA ASN A 77 -14.00 33.25 1.52
C ASN A 77 -13.70 34.29 2.59
N GLY A 78 -14.70 35.06 3.03
CA GLY A 78 -14.55 36.09 4.07
C GLY A 78 -14.06 37.45 3.56
N GLU A 79 -13.50 37.49 2.35
CA GLU A 79 -13.00 38.70 1.71
C GLU A 79 -13.51 38.79 0.26
N VAL A 80 -13.72 40.01 -0.22
CA VAL A 80 -14.11 40.30 -1.60
C VAL A 80 -12.89 40.87 -2.30
N ILE A 81 -12.42 40.17 -3.33
CA ILE A 81 -11.23 40.56 -4.09
C ILE A 81 -11.57 41.81 -4.90
N SER A 82 -11.07 42.98 -4.48
CA SER A 82 -11.28 44.26 -5.17
C SER A 82 -10.44 44.37 -6.44
N GLU A 83 -9.22 43.84 -6.42
CA GLU A 83 -8.30 43.82 -7.56
C GLU A 83 -7.99 42.39 -7.99
N TYR A 84 -8.41 42.04 -9.21
CA TYR A 84 -8.26 40.70 -9.74
C TYR A 84 -6.84 40.45 -10.25
N CYS A 85 -6.13 39.49 -9.65
CA CYS A 85 -4.86 39.02 -10.20
C CYS A 85 -5.11 38.24 -11.50
N ARG A 86 -4.69 38.79 -12.65
CA ARG A 86 -4.85 38.16 -13.97
C ARG A 86 -4.17 36.79 -14.11
N LYS A 87 -3.17 36.49 -13.27
CA LYS A 87 -2.40 35.24 -13.34
C LYS A 87 -3.07 34.07 -12.63
N CYS A 88 -3.67 34.31 -11.46
CA CYS A 88 -4.28 33.26 -10.63
C CYS A 88 -5.80 33.36 -10.54
N SER A 89 -6.40 34.41 -11.11
CA SER A 89 -7.84 34.59 -11.19
C SER A 89 -8.56 34.59 -9.84
N GLY A 90 -7.85 34.98 -8.77
CA GLY A 90 -8.36 34.94 -7.40
C GLY A 90 -8.30 33.57 -6.72
N GLU A 91 -7.79 32.52 -7.38
CA GLU A 91 -7.61 31.19 -6.75
C GLU A 91 -6.44 31.15 -5.76
N GLY A 92 -5.50 32.10 -5.83
CA GLY A 92 -4.31 32.11 -4.97
C GLY A 92 -3.25 31.06 -5.34
N ARG A 93 -3.38 30.40 -6.49
CA ARG A 93 -2.41 29.45 -7.04
C ARG A 93 -2.33 29.55 -8.56
N ILE A 94 -1.19 29.14 -9.12
CA ILE A 94 -0.96 29.09 -10.58
C ILE A 94 -0.37 27.75 -10.97
N ARG A 95 -0.70 27.26 -12.17
CA ARG A 95 -0.08 26.05 -12.72
C ARG A 95 1.29 26.38 -13.29
N VAL A 96 2.32 25.71 -12.79
CA VAL A 96 3.71 25.87 -13.23
C VAL A 96 4.28 24.49 -13.55
N LYS A 97 5.12 24.40 -14.58
CA LYS A 97 5.90 23.18 -14.83
C LYS A 97 7.12 23.19 -13.92
N LYS A 98 7.29 22.13 -13.13
CA LYS A 98 8.42 21.96 -12.20
C LYS A 98 9.09 20.63 -12.49
N ASP A 99 10.42 20.65 -12.64
CA ASP A 99 11.22 19.43 -12.76
C ASP A 99 11.64 18.95 -11.37
N ILE A 100 11.23 17.73 -11.02
CA ILE A 100 11.49 17.15 -9.69
C ILE A 100 12.47 15.98 -9.85
N LYS A 101 13.63 16.09 -9.21
CA LYS A 101 14.63 15.01 -9.21
C LYS A 101 14.29 14.00 -8.12
N VAL A 102 13.78 12.84 -8.52
CA VAL A 102 13.42 11.75 -7.61
C VAL A 102 14.51 10.68 -7.64
N LYS A 103 15.10 10.38 -6.47
CA LYS A 103 16.11 9.32 -6.34
C LYS A 103 15.42 7.99 -6.03
N ILE A 104 15.43 7.06 -6.99
CA ILE A 104 14.84 5.73 -6.82
C ILE A 104 15.86 4.83 -6.09
N PRO A 105 15.53 4.28 -4.92
CA PRO A 105 16.44 3.40 -4.20
C PRO A 105 16.58 2.05 -4.93
N PRO A 106 17.76 1.41 -4.87
CA PRO A 106 17.95 0.09 -5.45
C PRO A 106 17.11 -0.96 -4.72
N GLY A 107 16.61 -1.94 -5.47
CA GLY A 107 15.88 -3.07 -4.89
C GLY A 107 14.36 -2.87 -4.75
N VAL A 108 13.82 -1.74 -5.22
CA VAL A 108 12.38 -1.51 -5.34
C VAL A 108 11.70 -2.65 -6.12
N SER A 109 10.47 -2.95 -5.73
CA SER A 109 9.63 -3.99 -6.34
C SER A 109 8.51 -3.36 -7.17
N LYS A 110 7.90 -4.14 -8.06
CA LYS A 110 6.77 -3.70 -8.88
C LYS A 110 5.63 -3.17 -8.00
N GLY A 111 5.05 -2.03 -8.34
CA GLY A 111 3.98 -1.40 -7.57
C GLY A 111 4.44 -0.69 -6.30
N SER A 112 5.75 -0.47 -6.14
CA SER A 112 6.27 0.33 -5.02
C SER A 112 5.88 1.80 -5.20
N ILE A 113 5.46 2.44 -4.11
CA ILE A 113 5.04 3.84 -4.10
C ILE A 113 6.12 4.67 -3.40
N LEU A 114 6.63 5.67 -4.10
CA LEU A 114 7.59 6.62 -3.54
C LEU A 114 6.92 7.95 -3.26
N ARG A 115 6.91 8.34 -1.99
CA ARG A 115 6.38 9.63 -1.53
C ARG A 115 7.48 10.69 -1.56
N VAL A 116 7.25 11.76 -2.30
CA VAL A 116 8.09 12.96 -2.29
C VAL A 116 7.33 14.05 -1.53
N ALA A 117 7.77 14.29 -0.30
CA ALA A 117 7.05 15.16 0.63
C ALA A 117 7.08 16.63 0.17
N GLY A 118 5.93 17.31 0.23
CA GLY A 118 5.82 18.74 -0.09
C GLY A 118 5.99 19.09 -1.58
N GLU A 119 6.06 18.09 -2.46
CA GLU A 119 6.19 18.25 -3.91
C GLU A 119 4.86 18.04 -4.66
N GLY A 120 3.75 17.95 -3.93
CA GLY A 120 2.39 17.92 -4.49
C GLY A 120 1.81 19.32 -4.73
N ASP A 121 0.50 19.38 -4.95
CA ASP A 121 -0.19 20.63 -5.25
C ASP A 121 -0.13 21.63 -4.08
N ALA A 122 -0.07 22.92 -4.40
CA ALA A 122 -0.13 23.98 -3.42
C ALA A 122 -1.45 23.95 -2.64
N GLY A 123 -1.37 24.03 -1.32
CA GLY A 123 -2.53 24.06 -0.43
C GLY A 123 -3.36 25.33 -0.61
N PRO A 124 -4.69 25.25 -0.42
CA PRO A 124 -5.55 26.43 -0.51
C PRO A 124 -5.22 27.43 0.61
N LYS A 125 -5.29 28.73 0.30
CA LYS A 125 -5.15 29.85 1.27
C LYS A 125 -3.84 29.82 2.09
N GLY A 126 -2.73 29.45 1.45
CA GLY A 126 -1.43 29.38 2.12
C GLY A 126 -1.23 28.15 3.01
N GLY A 127 -2.11 27.14 2.89
CA GLY A 127 -1.88 25.83 3.49
C GLY A 127 -0.63 25.14 2.94
N PRO A 128 -0.06 24.17 3.69
CA PRO A 128 1.12 23.44 3.23
C PRO A 128 0.83 22.73 1.90
N PRO A 129 1.85 22.56 1.03
CA PRO A 129 1.71 21.78 -0.18
C PRO A 129 1.42 20.30 0.15
N GLY A 130 0.76 19.62 -0.77
CA GLY A 130 0.56 18.17 -0.71
C GLY A 130 1.84 17.40 -1.01
N ASP A 131 1.71 16.07 -1.10
CA ASP A 131 2.80 15.17 -1.44
C ASP A 131 2.64 14.63 -2.87
N LEU A 132 3.76 14.40 -3.54
CA LEU A 132 3.79 13.70 -4.82
C LEU A 132 4.00 12.20 -4.59
N TYR A 133 3.08 11.38 -5.10
CA TYR A 133 3.19 9.92 -5.08
C TYR A 133 3.62 9.41 -6.45
N VAL A 134 4.80 8.79 -6.50
CA VAL A 134 5.34 8.19 -7.72
C VAL A 134 5.12 6.69 -7.66
N TYR A 135 4.34 6.16 -8.61
CA TYR A 135 4.13 4.73 -8.78
C TYR A 135 5.24 4.17 -9.67
N LEU A 136 5.98 3.20 -9.16
CA LEU A 136 7.06 2.56 -9.89
C LEU A 136 6.56 1.26 -10.52
N ASP A 137 6.66 1.20 -11.84
CA ASP A 137 6.51 -0.04 -12.60
C ASP A 137 7.87 -0.51 -13.10
N ILE A 138 8.06 -1.82 -13.15
CA ILE A 138 9.34 -2.44 -13.55
C ILE A 138 9.14 -3.07 -14.92
N GLU A 139 9.95 -2.64 -15.87
CA GLU A 139 10.03 -3.27 -17.19
C GLU A 139 10.61 -4.68 -17.06
N GLU A 140 9.89 -5.66 -17.59
CA GLU A 140 10.28 -7.06 -17.53
C GLU A 140 11.23 -7.38 -18.69
N ILE A 141 12.39 -7.96 -18.37
CA ILE A 141 13.37 -8.37 -19.36
C ILE A 141 12.99 -9.78 -19.84
N PRO A 142 12.95 -10.05 -21.15
CA PRO A 142 12.69 -11.40 -21.66
C PRO A 142 13.73 -12.38 -21.09
N GLU A 143 13.29 -13.60 -20.79
CA GLU A 143 14.09 -14.69 -20.18
C GLU A 143 14.42 -14.53 -18.67
N ILE A 144 14.28 -13.34 -18.07
CA ILE A 144 14.62 -13.10 -16.65
C ILE A 144 13.37 -12.71 -15.86
N GLN A 145 12.98 -13.55 -14.93
CA GLN A 145 11.88 -13.32 -14.00
C GLN A 145 12.43 -12.99 -12.61
N ARG A 146 11.89 -11.95 -11.97
CA ARG A 146 12.28 -11.56 -10.62
C ARG A 146 11.41 -12.26 -9.58
N ASP A 147 12.03 -12.97 -8.66
CA ASP A 147 11.40 -13.62 -7.50
C ASP A 147 11.99 -13.04 -6.22
N GLY A 148 11.39 -11.95 -5.73
CA GLY A 148 11.86 -11.21 -4.57
C GLY A 148 13.24 -10.57 -4.79
N ILE A 149 14.26 -11.08 -4.09
CA ILE A 149 15.67 -10.68 -4.25
C ILE A 149 16.41 -11.54 -5.28
N ASN A 150 15.88 -12.72 -5.59
CA ASN A 150 16.50 -13.65 -6.53
C ASN A 150 15.96 -13.40 -7.94
N LEU A 151 16.76 -13.78 -8.92
CA LEU A 151 16.38 -13.78 -10.33
C LEU A 151 16.31 -15.21 -10.81
N ARG A 152 15.35 -15.50 -11.68
CA ARG A 152 15.18 -16.80 -12.31
C ARG A 152 15.25 -16.62 -13.81
N SER A 153 16.04 -17.46 -14.46
CA SER A 153 16.06 -17.52 -15.91
C SER A 153 16.18 -18.96 -16.37
N SER A 154 15.86 -19.20 -17.63
CA SER A 154 15.99 -20.53 -18.23
C SER A 154 16.91 -20.49 -19.43
N VAL A 155 17.86 -21.41 -19.49
CA VAL A 155 18.80 -21.53 -20.60
C VAL A 155 18.69 -22.90 -21.21
N SER A 156 18.65 -22.94 -22.53
CA SER A 156 18.55 -24.17 -23.29
C SER A 156 19.94 -24.59 -23.78
N ILE A 157 20.34 -25.82 -23.48
CA ILE A 157 21.63 -26.40 -23.91
C ILE A 157 21.39 -27.68 -24.71
N SER A 158 22.35 -28.04 -25.57
CA SER A 158 22.30 -29.31 -26.29
C SER A 158 22.47 -30.49 -25.32
N TYR A 159 21.91 -31.65 -25.67
CA TYR A 159 22.12 -32.89 -24.92
C TYR A 159 23.60 -33.30 -24.86
N LEU A 160 24.38 -33.02 -25.92
CA LEU A 160 25.83 -33.29 -25.93
C LEU A 160 26.56 -32.40 -24.93
N ASP A 161 26.22 -31.11 -24.90
CA ASP A 161 26.80 -30.13 -23.98
C ASP A 161 26.47 -30.46 -22.52
N ALA A 162 25.27 -30.99 -22.26
CA ALA A 162 24.86 -31.43 -20.93
C ALA A 162 25.69 -32.64 -20.44
N ILE A 163 26.03 -33.57 -21.36
CA ILE A 163 26.83 -34.76 -21.06
C ILE A 163 28.31 -34.39 -20.87
N LEU A 164 28.89 -33.66 -21.81
CA LEU A 164 30.32 -33.35 -21.85
C LEU A 164 30.72 -32.20 -20.94
N GLY A 165 29.77 -31.33 -20.60
CA GLY A 165 30.04 -30.03 -19.99
C GLY A 165 30.45 -29.01 -21.05
N THR A 166 30.09 -27.76 -20.83
CA THR A 166 30.37 -26.66 -21.77
C THR A 166 30.48 -25.34 -21.03
N VAL A 167 30.92 -24.28 -21.71
CA VAL A 167 30.90 -22.92 -21.19
C VAL A 167 29.85 -22.14 -21.97
N VAL A 168 28.81 -21.68 -21.27
CA VAL A 168 27.71 -20.92 -21.88
C VAL A 168 27.77 -19.47 -21.44
N LYS A 169 27.49 -18.56 -22.38
CA LYS A 169 27.32 -17.15 -22.09
C LYS A 169 25.91 -16.90 -21.56
N LEU A 170 25.81 -16.56 -20.28
CA LEU A 170 24.55 -16.26 -19.61
C LEU A 170 24.28 -14.76 -19.63
N LYS A 171 23.04 -14.38 -19.97
CA LYS A 171 22.57 -13.01 -19.84
C LYS A 171 22.20 -12.74 -18.37
N THR A 172 22.78 -11.70 -17.78
CA THR A 172 22.42 -11.20 -16.46
C THR A 172 21.99 -9.75 -16.55
N VAL A 173 21.42 -9.20 -15.47
CA VAL A 173 20.99 -7.78 -15.41
C VAL A 173 22.16 -6.81 -15.59
N GLU A 174 23.39 -7.23 -15.27
CA GLU A 174 24.60 -6.40 -15.37
C GLU A 174 25.36 -6.60 -16.69
N GLY A 175 24.92 -7.54 -17.54
CA GLY A 175 25.60 -7.89 -18.79
C GLY A 175 25.74 -9.41 -18.98
N THR A 176 26.57 -9.82 -19.93
CA THR A 176 26.86 -11.24 -20.20
C THR A 176 27.97 -11.76 -19.30
N THR A 177 27.80 -12.95 -18.73
CA THR A 177 28.82 -13.63 -17.93
C THR A 177 28.97 -15.07 -18.41
N ASP A 178 30.20 -15.51 -18.55
CA ASP A 178 30.51 -16.88 -18.96
C ASP A 178 30.41 -17.79 -17.73
N GLN A 179 29.59 -18.85 -17.84
CA GLN A 179 29.38 -19.82 -16.78
C GLN A 179 29.71 -21.22 -17.28
N GLN A 180 30.54 -21.92 -16.50
CA GLN A 180 30.86 -23.31 -16.76
C GLN A 180 29.71 -24.21 -16.29
N ILE A 181 29.23 -25.05 -17.19
CA ILE A 181 28.25 -26.11 -16.93
C ILE A 181 29.02 -27.40 -16.70
N PRO A 182 28.85 -28.07 -15.54
CA PRO A 182 29.52 -29.32 -15.28
C PRO A 182 29.00 -30.44 -16.20
N SER A 183 29.86 -31.41 -16.48
CA SER A 183 29.45 -32.62 -17.19
C SER A 183 28.42 -33.42 -16.38
N GLY A 184 27.51 -34.09 -17.07
CA GLY A 184 26.43 -34.87 -16.44
C GLY A 184 25.28 -34.03 -15.87
N THR A 185 25.15 -32.78 -16.32
CA THR A 185 24.04 -31.89 -15.93
C THR A 185 22.70 -32.47 -16.36
N GLN A 186 21.73 -32.51 -15.45
CA GLN A 186 20.40 -33.04 -15.70
C GLN A 186 19.42 -31.95 -16.16
N PRO A 187 18.39 -32.31 -16.95
CA PRO A 187 17.30 -31.40 -17.26
C PRO A 187 16.59 -30.94 -15.98
N GLY A 188 16.41 -29.63 -15.81
CA GLY A 188 15.80 -29.03 -14.62
C GLY A 188 16.80 -28.69 -13.52
N ASP A 189 18.08 -29.03 -13.66
CA ASP A 189 19.11 -28.61 -12.71
C ASP A 189 19.18 -27.09 -12.62
N VAL A 190 19.38 -26.59 -11.40
CA VAL A 190 19.47 -25.16 -11.09
C VAL A 190 20.91 -24.80 -10.78
N LEU A 191 21.51 -23.96 -11.63
CA LEU A 191 22.80 -23.35 -11.36
C LEU A 191 22.62 -22.00 -10.67
N VAL A 192 23.44 -21.74 -9.66
CA VAL A 192 23.36 -20.52 -8.84
C VAL A 192 24.54 -19.61 -9.15
N LEU A 193 24.26 -18.43 -9.70
CA LEU A 193 25.24 -17.34 -9.74
C LEU A 193 25.08 -16.47 -8.49
N ALA A 194 26.01 -16.63 -7.56
CA ALA A 194 26.01 -15.91 -6.30
C ALA A 194 26.13 -14.39 -6.52
N LYS A 195 25.36 -13.60 -5.76
CA LYS A 195 25.41 -12.11 -5.73
C LYS A 195 25.05 -11.42 -7.06
N LYS A 196 24.47 -12.15 -8.01
CA LYS A 196 24.01 -11.63 -9.32
C LYS A 196 22.49 -11.39 -9.39
N GLY A 197 21.79 -11.47 -8.25
CA GLY A 197 20.37 -11.12 -8.13
C GLY A 197 20.11 -9.64 -7.85
N ALA A 198 18.89 -9.33 -7.44
CA ALA A 198 18.49 -7.97 -7.09
C ALA A 198 19.00 -7.58 -5.69
N PRO A 199 19.34 -6.29 -5.46
CA PRO A 199 19.68 -5.80 -4.14
C PRO A 199 18.45 -5.75 -3.22
N LYS A 200 18.67 -5.94 -1.92
CA LYS A 200 17.60 -5.83 -0.93
C LYS A 200 17.27 -4.36 -0.67
N LEU A 201 15.97 -4.05 -0.59
CA LEU A 201 15.50 -2.71 -0.23
C LEU A 201 16.09 -2.29 1.14
N ASN A 202 16.57 -1.05 1.23
CA ASN A 202 17.27 -0.46 2.40
C ASN A 202 18.67 -1.03 2.73
N ARG A 203 19.09 -2.16 2.15
CA ARG A 203 20.42 -2.75 2.37
C ARG A 203 21.08 -3.12 1.05
N PRO A 204 21.66 -2.15 0.33
CA PRO A 204 22.20 -2.38 -1.01
C PRO A 204 23.42 -3.31 -1.03
N SER A 205 24.09 -3.52 0.11
CA SER A 205 25.21 -4.47 0.24
C SER A 205 24.78 -5.93 0.14
N ILE A 206 23.52 -6.23 0.48
CA ILE A 206 22.97 -7.58 0.40
C ILE A 206 22.27 -7.72 -0.95
N ARG A 207 22.76 -8.66 -1.76
CA ARG A 207 22.18 -9.03 -3.05
C ARG A 207 21.70 -10.48 -3.00
N GLY A 208 20.61 -10.75 -3.70
CA GLY A 208 20.19 -12.12 -3.97
C GLY A 208 21.05 -12.76 -5.06
N ASP A 209 20.62 -13.93 -5.49
CA ASP A 209 21.31 -14.77 -6.46
C ASP A 209 20.52 -14.87 -7.77
N HIS A 210 21.20 -15.23 -8.85
CA HIS A 210 20.56 -15.55 -10.12
C HIS A 210 20.56 -17.06 -10.33
N LEU A 211 19.36 -17.64 -10.33
CA LEU A 211 19.07 -19.05 -10.51
C LEU A 211 18.77 -19.35 -11.97
N PHE A 212 19.63 -20.15 -12.60
CA PHE A 212 19.46 -20.58 -13.99
C PHE A 212 18.93 -22.00 -14.00
N THR A 213 17.72 -22.19 -14.56
CA THR A 213 17.17 -23.53 -14.80
C THR A 213 17.61 -24.03 -16.16
N ILE A 214 18.26 -25.18 -16.18
CA ILE A 214 18.78 -25.77 -17.41
C ILE A 214 17.70 -26.57 -18.10
N LYS A 215 17.43 -26.23 -19.35
CA LYS A 215 16.56 -27.00 -20.25
C LYS A 215 17.45 -27.72 -21.26
N VAL A 216 17.41 -29.04 -21.28
CA VAL A 216 18.17 -29.81 -22.26
C VAL A 216 17.31 -29.99 -23.50
N ALA A 217 17.79 -29.49 -24.63
CA ALA A 217 17.16 -29.66 -25.93
C ALA A 217 17.59 -31.01 -26.53
N ILE A 218 16.66 -31.96 -26.56
CA ILE A 218 16.84 -33.26 -27.21
C ILE A 218 16.22 -33.15 -28.62
N PRO A 219 16.97 -33.41 -29.70
CA PRO A 219 16.44 -33.31 -31.06
C PRO A 219 15.40 -34.41 -31.33
N ASN A 220 14.30 -34.04 -31.98
CA ASN A 220 13.24 -34.99 -32.37
C ASN A 220 13.60 -35.83 -33.61
N ARG A 221 14.58 -35.39 -34.39
CA ARG A 221 15.05 -36.05 -35.61
C ARG A 221 16.57 -36.09 -35.59
N ILE A 222 17.12 -37.25 -35.91
CA ILE A 222 18.56 -37.49 -36.00
C ILE A 222 18.88 -38.11 -37.36
N SER A 223 20.06 -37.80 -37.90
CA SER A 223 20.56 -38.38 -39.14
C SER A 223 20.95 -39.85 -38.97
N ALA A 224 21.09 -40.60 -40.06
CA ALA A 224 21.49 -42.01 -40.02
C ALA A 224 22.86 -42.19 -39.33
N LYS A 225 23.82 -41.31 -39.63
CA LYS A 225 25.16 -41.34 -39.01
C LYS A 225 25.12 -41.05 -37.50
N GLU A 226 24.34 -40.04 -37.09
CA GLU A 226 24.19 -39.74 -35.65
C GLU A 226 23.52 -40.90 -34.91
N ARG A 227 22.56 -41.57 -35.54
CA ARG A 227 21.90 -42.75 -34.99
C ARG A 227 22.89 -43.90 -34.78
N GLU A 228 23.71 -44.22 -35.78
CA GLU A 228 24.75 -45.25 -35.66
C GLU A 228 25.68 -44.98 -34.47
N LEU A 229 26.18 -43.75 -34.32
CA LEU A 229 27.05 -43.35 -33.21
C LEU A 229 26.35 -43.45 -31.84
N LEU A 230 25.07 -43.09 -31.77
CA LEU A 230 24.30 -43.20 -30.53
C LEU A 230 24.01 -44.66 -30.16
N GLU A 231 23.81 -45.53 -31.15
CA GLU A 231 23.64 -46.98 -30.93
C GLU A 231 24.94 -47.62 -30.43
N GLU A 232 26.11 -47.23 -30.97
CA GLU A 232 27.42 -47.64 -30.46
C GLU A 232 27.64 -47.19 -29.01
N LEU A 233 27.31 -45.93 -28.71
CA LEU A 233 27.40 -45.39 -27.35
C LEU A 233 26.45 -46.10 -26.38
N ALA A 234 25.24 -46.43 -26.84
CA ALA A 234 24.27 -47.20 -26.06
C ALA A 234 24.81 -48.61 -25.76
N PHE A 235 25.43 -49.29 -26.73
CA PHE A 235 26.06 -50.60 -26.52
C PHE A 235 27.19 -50.54 -25.48
N LEU A 236 28.07 -49.54 -25.57
CA LEU A 236 29.14 -49.32 -24.60
C LEU A 236 28.59 -49.06 -23.19
N SER A 237 27.53 -48.25 -23.07
CA SER A 237 26.91 -47.92 -21.78
C SER A 237 26.25 -49.13 -21.09
N ASN A 238 25.77 -50.10 -21.89
CA ASN A 238 25.09 -51.29 -21.40
C ASN A 238 26.05 -52.45 -21.08
N SER A 239 27.33 -52.31 -21.45
CA SER A 239 28.38 -53.27 -21.10
C SER A 239 28.82 -53.05 -19.63
N PRO A 240 28.85 -54.09 -18.78
CA PRO A 240 29.15 -53.96 -17.36
C PRO A 240 30.66 -53.78 -17.16
N GLY A 241 31.19 -52.57 -17.41
CA GLY A 241 32.63 -52.38 -17.43
C GLY A 241 33.10 -50.93 -17.38
N SER A 242 32.54 -50.11 -16.48
CA SER A 242 33.23 -48.96 -15.84
C SER A 242 32.16 -48.02 -15.24
N ARG A 243 31.77 -48.28 -13.99
CA ARG A 243 31.14 -47.25 -13.16
C ARG A 243 32.24 -46.66 -12.28
N SER A 244 32.79 -45.52 -12.68
CA SER A 244 33.65 -44.76 -11.78
C SER A 244 32.84 -44.36 -10.55
N GLN A 245 33.42 -44.60 -9.37
CA GLN A 245 32.82 -44.24 -8.09
C GLN A 245 32.64 -42.72 -8.04
N THR A 246 31.41 -42.24 -8.21
CA THR A 246 31.05 -40.89 -7.77
C THR A 246 31.15 -40.86 -6.25
N ARG A 247 32.23 -40.25 -5.74
CA ARG A 247 32.31 -39.85 -4.33
C ARG A 247 31.04 -39.04 -4.02
N PRO A 248 30.22 -39.44 -3.03
CA PRO A 248 29.09 -38.64 -2.63
C PRO A 248 29.60 -37.26 -2.18
N ARG A 249 29.03 -36.23 -2.77
CA ARG A 249 29.24 -34.83 -2.39
C ARG A 249 28.90 -34.71 -0.91
N VAL A 250 29.92 -34.41 -0.10
CA VAL A 250 29.79 -34.12 1.34
C VAL A 250 28.69 -33.08 1.52
N GLN A 251 27.55 -33.51 2.03
CA GLN A 251 26.55 -32.63 2.61
C GLN A 251 27.18 -32.08 3.90
N GLN A 252 27.59 -30.82 3.89
CA GLN A 252 27.80 -30.09 5.13
C GLN A 252 26.41 -29.81 5.72
N GLY A 253 25.95 -30.75 6.54
CA GLY A 253 24.77 -30.64 7.37
C GLY A 253 25.14 -30.84 8.84
N THR A 254 25.00 -29.76 9.60
CA THR A 254 24.56 -29.73 11.01
C THR A 254 25.37 -30.46 12.07
N GLY A 255 26.03 -29.68 12.94
CA GLY A 255 26.30 -30.10 14.31
C GLY A 255 25.00 -30.12 15.11
N ASN A 256 24.62 -31.33 15.55
CA ASN A 256 23.62 -31.59 16.59
C ASN A 256 24.35 -31.85 17.92
N THR A 257 23.61 -32.05 19.03
CA THR A 257 24.00 -32.64 20.36
C THR A 257 23.46 -31.69 21.48
N GLN A 258 22.47 -32.01 22.34
CA GLN A 258 21.93 -33.29 22.83
C GLN A 258 20.46 -33.17 23.27
N SER A 259 19.74 -34.28 23.16
CA SER A 259 18.73 -34.69 24.14
C SER A 259 19.15 -36.04 24.68
N GLU A 260 19.22 -36.17 26.00
CA GLU A 260 19.14 -37.44 26.71
C GLU A 260 18.04 -37.32 27.77
N ASN A 261 17.10 -38.26 27.73
CA ASN A 261 16.12 -38.50 28.77
C ASN A 261 16.75 -39.41 29.83
N GLY A 262 16.47 -39.11 31.11
CA GLY A 262 16.71 -40.00 32.23
C GLY A 262 15.67 -39.75 33.32
N SER A 263 14.79 -40.72 33.51
CA SER A 263 13.76 -40.83 34.55
C SER A 263 14.35 -41.20 35.92
N VAL A 264 13.90 -40.60 37.04
CA VAL A 264 13.66 -41.23 38.36
C VAL A 264 12.73 -40.32 39.20
N THR A 265 11.83 -40.98 39.94
CA THR A 265 10.72 -40.53 40.80
C THR A 265 11.11 -39.99 42.20
N GLU A 266 10.15 -39.25 42.79
CA GLU A 266 9.89 -38.99 44.23
C GLU A 266 10.85 -38.12 45.07
N LYS A 267 10.37 -36.95 45.52
CA LYS A 267 9.87 -36.72 46.90
C LYS A 267 9.33 -35.30 47.09
N THR A 268 8.40 -35.24 48.06
CA THR A 268 7.70 -34.12 48.70
C THR A 268 8.59 -32.96 49.18
N ASP A 269 8.09 -31.73 49.11
CA ASP A 269 7.78 -30.91 50.31
C ASP A 269 7.26 -29.50 49.94
N GLU A 270 6.45 -28.99 50.86
CA GLU A 270 5.77 -27.69 50.89
C GLU A 270 6.74 -26.50 50.96
N SER A 271 6.37 -25.36 50.35
CA SER A 271 6.33 -24.03 51.00
C SER A 271 6.23 -22.89 49.99
N GLU A 272 5.19 -22.07 50.17
CA GLU A 272 5.11 -20.60 50.05
C GLU A 272 6.19 -19.81 49.28
N GLY A 273 5.75 -18.89 48.41
CA GLY A 273 6.59 -17.79 47.93
C GLY A 273 6.09 -17.17 46.63
N GLN A 274 5.24 -16.16 46.76
CA GLN A 274 4.93 -15.19 45.70
C GLN A 274 6.22 -14.58 45.15
N ASP A 275 6.33 -14.38 43.83
CA ASP A 275 6.97 -13.18 43.27
C ASP A 275 6.60 -13.00 41.79
N ASP A 276 5.64 -12.10 41.58
CA ASP A 276 5.22 -11.58 40.28
C ASP A 276 6.35 -10.77 39.60
N PRO A 277 6.67 -11.02 38.33
CA PRO A 277 7.78 -10.39 37.59
C PRO A 277 7.52 -8.93 37.16
N TRP A 278 6.51 -8.24 37.72
CA TRP A 278 6.09 -6.89 37.31
C TRP A 278 6.60 -5.74 38.19
N LYS A 279 7.40 -5.99 39.22
CA LYS A 279 7.92 -4.95 40.13
C LYS A 279 9.29 -4.36 39.77
N LYS A 280 9.94 -4.79 38.68
CA LYS A 280 11.29 -4.29 38.27
C LYS A 280 11.32 -3.20 37.20
N LEU A 281 10.18 -2.56 36.89
CA LEU A 281 10.08 -1.58 35.81
C LEU A 281 9.62 -0.17 36.22
N LYS A 282 9.48 0.10 37.54
CA LYS A 282 9.03 1.41 38.03
C LYS A 282 10.09 2.32 38.67
N ASP A 283 11.34 1.88 38.81
CA ASP A 283 12.40 2.66 39.46
C ASP A 283 13.68 2.83 38.61
N PHE A 284 13.59 2.99 37.28
CA PHE A 284 14.79 3.29 36.46
C PHE A 284 14.61 4.29 35.31
N ALA A 285 13.52 5.07 35.30
CA ALA A 285 13.41 6.25 34.44
C ALA A 285 12.80 7.35 35.29
N GLY A 286 13.60 8.36 35.64
CA GLY A 286 13.20 9.51 36.42
C GLY A 286 12.11 10.36 35.76
#